data_AF-A0A6N8KXH7-F1
#
_entry.id   AF-A0A6N8KXH7-F1
#
_cell.length_a   1.000
_cell.length_b   1.000
_cell.length_c   1.000
_cell.angle_alpha   90.00
_cell.angle_beta   90.00
_cell.angle_gamma   90.00
#
_symmetry.space_group_name_H-M   'P 1'
#
loop_
_entity.id
_entity.type
_entity.pdbx_description
1 polymer ?
#
loop_
_entity_poly.entity_id
_entity_poly.type
_entity_poly.pdbx_seq_one_letter_code
_entity_poly.pdbx_strand_id
1 'polypeptide(L)'
;MEKKKNIHQIMLESNENIEKLHNLVRKTMEEEALMVDRLVHPPKEILSPGQKISDKVARFGGSWTFILIFTLILIVWIIYNSQVPSKDQFDPFPFILMNLVLSCIAALQAPIIMMSQNRQEEKDRMRAENDYLVNMKAELEIRSLHQKMDMLLEEQLKALFESQETQYKLIKELCHKIDALEKGDAGKGKS
;
A
#
# COMPACT_ATOMS: atom_id res chain seq x y z
N MET A 1 -17.72 -56.57 0.22
CA MET A 1 -16.41 -56.02 -0.20
C MET A 1 -16.52 -54.74 -1.05
N GLU A 2 -17.62 -54.50 -1.77
CA GLU A 2 -17.78 -53.31 -2.65
C GLU A 2 -17.82 -51.95 -1.94
N LYS A 3 -18.43 -51.83 -0.75
CA LYS A 3 -18.56 -50.55 -0.03
C LYS A 3 -17.21 -49.91 0.36
N LYS A 4 -16.18 -50.71 0.68
CA LYS A 4 -14.83 -50.20 0.99
C LYS A 4 -14.12 -49.63 -0.26
N LYS A 5 -14.42 -50.17 -1.44
CA LYS A 5 -13.83 -49.72 -2.71
C LYS A 5 -14.36 -48.34 -3.12
N ASN A 6 -15.66 -48.08 -2.95
CA ASN A 6 -16.26 -46.77 -3.21
C ASN A 6 -15.79 -45.67 -2.24
N ILE A 7 -15.63 -45.97 -0.95
CA ILE A 7 -15.17 -44.97 0.04
C ILE A 7 -13.72 -44.56 -0.25
N HIS A 8 -12.86 -45.52 -0.62
CA HIS A 8 -11.47 -45.23 -0.95
C HIS A 8 -11.35 -44.41 -2.25
N GLN A 9 -12.23 -44.66 -3.21
CA GLN A 9 -12.29 -43.91 -4.46
C GLN A 9 -12.78 -42.47 -4.25
N ILE A 10 -13.80 -42.26 -3.40
CA ILE A 10 -14.29 -40.94 -3.00
C ILE A 10 -13.22 -40.17 -2.19
N MET A 11 -12.47 -40.85 -1.30
CA MET A 11 -11.37 -40.21 -0.58
C MET A 11 -10.21 -39.83 -1.49
N LEU A 12 -9.85 -40.69 -2.47
CA LEU A 12 -8.79 -40.39 -3.43
C LEU A 12 -9.17 -39.21 -4.34
N GLU A 13 -10.41 -39.16 -4.81
CA GLU A 13 -10.94 -38.06 -5.64
C GLU A 13 -11.07 -36.75 -4.83
N SER A 14 -11.51 -36.82 -3.57
CA SER A 14 -11.51 -35.68 -2.64
C SER A 14 -10.09 -35.18 -2.37
N ASN A 15 -9.11 -36.07 -2.24
CA ASN A 15 -7.72 -35.72 -1.99
C ASN A 15 -7.10 -35.01 -3.21
N GLU A 16 -7.41 -35.48 -4.41
CA GLU A 16 -7.02 -34.83 -5.67
C GLU A 16 -7.63 -33.43 -5.81
N ASN A 17 -8.91 -33.28 -5.42
CA ASN A 17 -9.59 -31.98 -5.47
C ASN A 17 -9.04 -31.00 -4.42
N ILE A 18 -8.65 -31.48 -3.23
CA ILE A 18 -7.97 -30.66 -2.22
C ILE A 18 -6.59 -30.23 -2.73
N GLU A 19 -5.86 -31.09 -3.42
CA GLU A 19 -4.56 -30.75 -4.00
C GLU A 19 -4.68 -29.70 -5.11
N LYS A 20 -5.68 -29.81 -5.98
CA LYS A 20 -6.01 -28.81 -7.01
C LYS A 20 -6.41 -27.48 -6.37
N LEU A 21 -7.21 -27.50 -5.31
CA LEU A 21 -7.61 -26.30 -4.57
C LEU A 21 -6.38 -25.63 -3.90
N HIS A 22 -5.50 -26.43 -3.27
CA HIS A 22 -4.26 -25.94 -2.68
C HIS A 22 -3.34 -25.29 -3.72
N ASN A 23 -3.21 -25.91 -4.90
CA ASN A 23 -2.39 -25.37 -5.98
C ASN A 23 -3.00 -24.12 -6.62
N LEU A 24 -4.33 -24.04 -6.71
CA LEU A 24 -5.03 -22.86 -7.20
C LEU A 24 -4.90 -21.69 -6.22
N VAL A 25 -5.14 -21.94 -4.93
CA VAL A 25 -4.96 -20.94 -3.85
C VAL A 25 -3.49 -20.49 -3.77
N ARG A 26 -2.53 -21.40 -3.93
CA ARG A 26 -1.10 -21.05 -3.97
C ARG A 26 -0.78 -20.14 -5.16
N LYS A 27 -1.30 -20.46 -6.35
CA LYS A 27 -1.11 -19.63 -7.55
C LYS A 27 -1.74 -18.24 -7.38
N THR A 28 -2.96 -18.14 -6.86
CA THR A 28 -3.57 -16.83 -6.62
C THR A 28 -2.83 -16.04 -5.55
N MET A 29 -2.34 -16.68 -4.48
CA MET A 29 -1.52 -15.99 -3.47
C MET A 29 -0.15 -15.56 -4.02
N GLU A 30 0.49 -16.34 -4.88
CA GLU A 30 1.73 -15.95 -5.57
C GLU A 30 1.50 -14.80 -6.57
N GLU A 31 0.38 -14.85 -7.31
CA GLU A 31 -0.03 -13.75 -8.20
C GLU A 31 -0.34 -12.48 -7.42
N GLU A 32 -1.05 -12.58 -6.28
CA GLU A 32 -1.27 -11.46 -5.35
C GLU A 32 0.05 -10.93 -4.80
N ALA A 33 0.99 -11.80 -4.41
CA ALA A 33 2.30 -11.38 -3.90
C ALA A 33 3.15 -10.67 -4.97
N LEU A 34 3.12 -11.13 -6.22
CA LEU A 34 3.80 -10.49 -7.35
C LEU A 34 3.13 -9.18 -7.81
N MET A 35 1.81 -9.06 -7.65
CA MET A 35 1.13 -7.78 -7.83
C MET A 35 1.53 -6.80 -6.74
N VAL A 36 1.55 -7.25 -5.49
CA VAL A 36 1.94 -6.43 -4.33
C VAL A 36 3.40 -6.00 -4.40
N ASP A 37 4.32 -6.86 -4.86
CA ASP A 37 5.73 -6.45 -5.04
C ASP A 37 5.87 -5.35 -6.11
N ARG A 38 5.11 -5.42 -7.20
CA ARG A 38 5.07 -4.35 -8.22
C ARG A 38 4.42 -3.07 -7.73
N LEU A 39 3.51 -3.14 -6.77
CA LEU A 39 2.92 -2.00 -6.07
C LEU A 39 3.94 -1.33 -5.12
N VAL A 40 4.74 -2.13 -4.40
CA VAL A 40 5.81 -1.64 -3.52
C VAL A 40 7.00 -1.10 -4.33
N HIS A 41 7.30 -1.72 -5.48
CA HIS A 41 8.40 -1.36 -6.37
C HIS A 41 7.88 -1.06 -7.79
N PRO A 42 7.27 0.12 -8.00
CA PRO A 42 6.78 0.47 -9.33
C PRO A 42 7.96 0.50 -10.32
N PRO A 43 7.82 -0.13 -11.50
CA PRO A 43 8.86 -0.10 -12.52
C PRO A 43 9.18 1.34 -12.92
N LYS A 44 10.47 1.64 -13.09
CA LYS A 44 10.91 2.98 -13.51
C LYS A 44 10.25 3.36 -14.84
N GLU A 45 9.44 4.42 -14.83
CA GLU A 45 8.86 4.99 -16.03
C GLU A 45 9.95 5.33 -17.05
N ILE A 46 9.84 4.75 -18.24
CA ILE A 46 10.61 5.14 -19.42
C ILE A 46 9.95 6.40 -20.02
N LEU A 47 10.39 7.57 -19.57
CA LEU A 47 9.91 8.85 -20.13
C LEU A 47 10.35 9.03 -21.58
N SER A 48 9.40 9.38 -22.43
CA SER A 48 9.65 9.84 -23.80
C SER A 48 10.47 11.14 -23.80
N PRO A 49 11.32 11.40 -24.82
CA PRO A 49 12.10 12.63 -24.93
C PRO A 49 11.24 13.91 -24.81
N GLY A 50 10.06 13.93 -25.42
CA GLY A 50 9.14 15.08 -25.34
C GLY A 50 8.60 15.31 -23.92
N GLN A 51 8.35 14.24 -23.18
CA GLN A 51 7.92 14.33 -21.79
C GLN A 51 9.02 14.91 -20.90
N LYS A 52 10.29 14.51 -21.10
CA LYS A 52 11.44 15.05 -20.35
C LYS A 52 11.64 16.55 -20.59
N ILE A 53 11.45 17.00 -21.83
CA ILE A 53 11.56 18.42 -22.18
C ILE A 53 10.43 19.22 -21.53
N SER A 54 9.19 18.75 -21.61
CA SER A 54 8.03 19.43 -21.03
C SER A 54 8.15 19.65 -19.51
N ASP A 55 8.60 18.64 -18.74
CA ASP A 55 8.83 18.80 -17.30
C ASP A 55 9.92 19.82 -16.99
N LYS A 56 10.99 19.82 -17.79
CA LYS A 56 12.09 20.76 -17.59
C LYS A 56 11.65 22.19 -17.89
N VAL A 57 10.84 22.39 -18.92
CA VAL A 57 10.27 23.70 -19.27
C VAL A 57 9.26 24.15 -18.21
N ALA A 58 8.39 23.28 -17.72
CA ALA A 58 7.45 23.61 -16.65
C ALA A 58 8.17 23.99 -15.33
N ARG A 59 9.18 23.23 -14.92
CA ARG A 59 10.00 23.56 -13.74
C ARG A 59 10.81 24.84 -13.91
N PHE A 60 11.30 25.10 -15.13
CA PHE A 60 12.06 26.31 -15.42
C PHE A 60 11.15 27.55 -15.45
N GLY A 61 10.00 27.48 -16.11
CA GLY A 61 9.01 28.55 -16.19
C GLY A 61 8.38 28.92 -14.84
N GLY A 62 8.30 27.96 -13.90
CA GLY A 62 7.81 28.19 -12.53
C GLY A 62 8.87 28.69 -11.53
N SER A 63 10.12 28.89 -11.95
CA SER A 63 11.19 29.31 -11.03
C SER A 63 11.21 30.83 -10.82
N TRP A 64 11.37 31.25 -9.57
CA TRP A 64 11.61 32.65 -9.21
C TRP A 64 12.81 33.28 -9.93
N THR A 65 13.86 32.49 -10.18
CA THR A 65 15.06 32.96 -10.89
C THR A 65 14.76 33.27 -12.36
N PHE A 66 13.88 32.48 -13.00
CA PHE A 66 13.47 32.74 -14.38
C PHE A 66 12.69 34.04 -14.50
N ILE A 67 11.74 34.28 -13.58
CA ILE A 67 10.94 35.51 -13.54
C ILE A 67 11.86 36.73 -13.43
N LEU A 68 12.84 36.73 -12.53
CA LEU A 68 13.76 37.84 -12.34
C LEU A 68 14.63 38.12 -13.57
N ILE A 69 15.21 37.08 -14.19
CA ILE A 69 16.02 37.24 -15.41
C ILE A 69 15.16 37.75 -16.57
N PHE A 70 13.95 37.20 -16.74
CA PHE A 70 13.03 37.61 -17.79
C PHE A 70 12.61 39.08 -17.65
N THR A 71 12.26 39.51 -16.44
CA THR A 71 11.95 40.92 -16.15
C THR A 71 13.15 41.84 -16.42
N LEU A 72 14.37 41.43 -16.06
CA LEU A 72 15.58 42.20 -16.33
C LEU A 72 15.83 42.37 -17.84
N ILE A 73 15.65 41.31 -18.64
CA ILE A 73 15.79 41.37 -20.10
C ILE A 73 14.76 42.35 -20.69
N LEU A 74 13.50 42.33 -20.22
CA LEU A 74 12.48 43.27 -20.67
C LEU A 74 12.85 44.72 -20.35
N ILE A 75 13.35 44.99 -19.14
CA ILE A 75 13.81 46.33 -18.75
C ILE A 75 14.96 46.79 -19.65
N VAL A 76 15.95 45.93 -19.90
CA VAL A 76 17.08 46.23 -20.81
C VAL A 76 16.58 46.51 -22.23
N TRP A 77 15.62 45.73 -22.74
CA TRP A 77 15.03 45.91 -24.06
C TRP A 77 14.32 47.27 -24.21
N ILE A 78 13.56 47.66 -23.19
CA ILE A 78 12.86 48.95 -23.15
C ILE A 78 13.86 50.11 -23.11
N ILE A 79 14.89 50.03 -22.25
CA ILE A 79 15.93 51.05 -22.14
C ILE A 79 16.68 51.19 -23.48
N TYR A 80 17.06 50.07 -24.10
CA TYR A 80 17.75 50.05 -25.38
C TYR A 80 16.93 50.73 -26.47
N ASN A 81 15.68 50.32 -26.68
CA ASN A 81 14.83 50.90 -27.73
C ASN A 81 14.40 52.35 -27.43
N SER A 82 14.36 52.77 -26.17
CA SER A 82 14.03 54.14 -25.77
C SER A 82 15.19 55.14 -25.92
N GLN A 83 16.45 54.69 -25.81
CA GLN A 83 17.64 55.56 -25.85
C GLN A 83 18.24 55.71 -27.25
N VAL A 84 17.82 54.87 -28.20
CA VAL A 84 18.29 54.90 -29.60
C VAL A 84 17.54 55.99 -30.39
N PRO A 85 18.24 56.82 -31.20
CA PRO A 85 17.61 57.83 -32.05
C PRO A 85 16.55 57.22 -32.96
N SER A 86 15.44 57.94 -33.20
CA SER A 86 14.25 57.45 -33.92
C SER A 86 14.48 56.88 -35.34
N LYS A 87 15.67 57.05 -35.92
CA LYS A 87 16.04 56.47 -37.22
C LYS A 87 16.55 55.02 -37.15
N ASP A 88 17.08 54.59 -36.01
CA ASP A 88 17.66 53.25 -35.79
C ASP A 88 16.87 52.43 -34.76
N GLN A 89 15.66 52.87 -34.39
CA GLN A 89 14.81 52.15 -33.44
C GLN A 89 14.33 50.83 -34.04
N PHE A 90 14.77 49.73 -33.43
CA PHE A 90 14.39 48.38 -33.85
C PHE A 90 12.94 48.06 -33.49
N ASP A 91 12.46 48.52 -32.33
CA ASP A 91 11.07 48.37 -31.87
C ASP A 91 10.55 49.70 -31.26
N PRO A 92 10.02 50.63 -32.10
CA PRO A 92 9.48 51.90 -31.62
C PRO A 92 8.28 51.71 -30.69
N PHE A 93 8.08 52.65 -29.76
CA PHE A 93 6.86 52.68 -28.94
C PHE A 93 5.62 52.70 -29.85
N PRO A 94 4.67 51.75 -29.74
CA PRO A 94 4.28 50.95 -28.56
C PRO A 94 4.85 49.51 -28.43
N PHE A 95 6.05 49.21 -28.95
CA PHE A 95 6.76 47.92 -28.84
C PHE A 95 5.99 46.71 -29.42
N ILE A 96 5.71 46.74 -30.73
CA ILE A 96 4.90 45.71 -31.39
C ILE A 96 5.58 44.35 -31.43
N LEU A 97 6.91 44.31 -31.62
CA LEU A 97 7.66 43.06 -31.72
C LEU A 97 7.74 42.38 -30.35
N MET A 98 8.05 43.14 -29.30
CA MET A 98 8.02 42.64 -27.92
C MET A 98 6.65 42.04 -27.59
N ASN A 99 5.56 42.76 -27.86
CA ASN A 99 4.20 42.28 -27.59
C ASN A 99 3.85 41.01 -28.37
N LEU A 100 4.28 40.90 -29.62
CA LEU A 100 4.07 39.71 -30.44
C LEU A 100 4.79 38.48 -29.83
N VAL A 101 6.05 38.65 -29.45
CA VAL A 101 6.87 37.56 -28.88
C VAL A 101 6.31 37.11 -27.53
N LEU A 102 5.97 38.04 -26.64
CA LEU A 102 5.34 37.74 -25.35
C LEU A 102 4.02 36.99 -25.52
N SER A 103 3.17 37.43 -26.47
CA SER A 103 1.89 36.77 -26.74
C SER A 103 2.08 35.34 -27.25
N CYS A 104 3.05 35.11 -28.13
CA CYS A 104 3.39 33.78 -28.63
C CYS A 104 3.91 32.85 -27.52
N ILE A 105 4.80 33.36 -26.67
CA ILE A 105 5.32 32.60 -25.51
C ILE A 105 4.18 32.24 -24.55
N ALA A 106 3.32 33.20 -24.20
CA ALA A 106 2.19 32.96 -23.31
C ALA A 106 1.20 31.94 -23.89
N ALA A 107 0.92 32.00 -25.19
CA ALA A 107 0.05 31.03 -25.88
C ALA A 107 0.61 29.60 -25.83
N LEU A 108 1.92 29.43 -25.95
CA LEU A 108 2.57 28.12 -25.84
C LEU A 108 2.74 27.64 -24.39
N GLN A 109 2.76 28.55 -23.42
CA GLN A 109 2.92 28.21 -21.99
C GLN A 109 1.72 27.43 -21.44
N ALA A 110 0.49 27.85 -21.71
CA ALA A 110 -0.70 27.21 -21.13
C ALA A 110 -0.83 25.71 -21.48
N PRO A 111 -0.66 25.27 -22.74
CA PRO A 111 -0.67 23.85 -23.08
C PRO A 111 0.48 23.06 -22.47
N ILE A 112 1.69 23.63 -22.41
CA ILE A 112 2.86 22.96 -21.80
C ILE A 112 2.63 22.75 -20.30
N ILE A 113 2.13 23.77 -19.61
CA ILE A 113 1.78 23.68 -18.20
C ILE A 113 0.67 22.64 -18.00
N MET A 114 -0.38 22.66 -18.82
CA MET A 114 -1.48 21.70 -18.75
C MET A 114 -1.02 20.25 -19.01
N MET A 115 -0.12 20.03 -19.96
CA MET A 115 0.47 18.71 -20.22
C MET A 115 1.35 18.23 -19.05
N SER A 116 2.09 19.14 -18.42
CA SER A 116 2.89 18.83 -17.23
C SER A 116 1.99 18.53 -16.02
N GLN A 117 0.90 19.26 -15.86
CA GLN A 117 -0.09 19.08 -14.78
C GLN A 117 -0.84 17.75 -14.94
N ASN A 118 -1.42 17.48 -16.11
CA ASN A 118 -2.14 16.23 -16.38
C ASN A 118 -1.27 14.98 -16.11
N ARG A 119 0.03 15.07 -16.41
CA ARG A 119 0.99 14.02 -16.09
C ARG A 119 1.26 13.89 -14.59
N GLN A 120 1.40 15.01 -13.89
CA GLN A 120 1.60 14.99 -12.45
C GLN A 120 0.36 14.43 -11.74
N GLU A 121 -0.84 14.81 -12.16
CA GLU A 121 -2.12 14.27 -11.66
C GLU A 121 -2.25 12.78 -11.90
N GLU A 122 -1.85 12.28 -13.07
CA GLU A 122 -1.85 10.84 -13.36
C GLU A 122 -0.91 10.07 -12.41
N LYS A 123 0.28 10.63 -12.12
CA LYS A 123 1.21 10.07 -11.14
C LYS A 123 0.65 10.08 -9.74
N ASP A 124 0.03 11.18 -9.34
CA ASP A 124 -0.55 11.33 -8.01
C ASP A 124 -1.75 10.38 -7.84
N ARG A 125 -2.55 10.18 -8.89
CA ARG A 125 -3.62 9.17 -8.93
C ARG A 125 -3.08 7.75 -8.76
N MET A 126 -2.04 7.37 -9.51
CA MET A 126 -1.43 6.04 -9.39
C MET A 126 -0.84 5.81 -8.00
N ARG A 127 -0.21 6.83 -7.40
CA ARG A 127 0.29 6.75 -6.02
C ARG A 127 -0.85 6.57 -5.02
N ALA A 128 -1.93 7.32 -5.15
CA ALA A 128 -3.08 7.21 -4.27
C ALA A 128 -3.75 5.82 -4.36
N GLU A 129 -3.87 5.25 -5.56
CA GLU A 129 -4.37 3.89 -5.77
C GLU A 129 -3.44 2.85 -5.11
N ASN A 130 -2.13 3.01 -5.27
CA ASN A 130 -1.14 2.14 -4.64
C ASN A 130 -1.23 2.18 -3.10
N ASP A 131 -1.27 3.38 -2.53
CA ASP A 131 -1.38 3.60 -1.08
C ASP A 131 -2.68 2.99 -0.54
N TYR A 132 -3.79 3.12 -1.27
CA TYR A 132 -5.06 2.48 -0.93
C TYR A 132 -4.95 0.96 -0.86
N LEU A 133 -4.32 0.33 -1.85
CA LEU A 133 -4.13 -1.12 -1.89
C LEU A 133 -3.24 -1.63 -0.76
N VAL A 134 -2.16 -0.91 -0.45
CA VAL A 134 -1.28 -1.22 0.70
C VAL A 134 -2.05 -1.14 2.01
N ASN A 135 -2.87 -0.10 2.20
CA ASN A 135 -3.67 0.06 3.40
C ASN A 135 -4.73 -1.05 3.54
N MET A 136 -5.41 -1.40 2.46
CA MET A 136 -6.37 -2.51 2.44
C MET A 136 -5.70 -3.84 2.82
N LYS A 137 -4.49 -4.10 2.30
CA LYS A 137 -3.70 -5.29 2.66
C LYS A 137 -3.34 -5.30 4.14
N ALA A 138 -2.88 -4.18 4.68
CA ALA A 138 -2.58 -4.07 6.10
C ALA A 138 -3.82 -4.35 6.97
N GLU A 139 -4.99 -3.84 6.58
CA GLU A 139 -6.25 -4.12 7.27
C GLU A 139 -6.62 -5.61 7.26
N LEU A 140 -6.47 -6.29 6.11
CA LEU A 140 -6.71 -7.73 5.99
C LEU A 140 -5.73 -8.55 6.83
N GLU A 141 -4.45 -8.19 6.84
CA GLU A 141 -3.44 -8.84 7.68
C GLU A 141 -3.74 -8.67 9.17
N ILE A 142 -4.13 -7.47 9.61
CA ILE A 142 -4.55 -7.21 10.99
C ILE A 142 -5.78 -8.06 11.36
N ARG A 143 -6.78 -8.14 10.48
CA ARG A 143 -7.97 -8.97 10.73
C ARG A 143 -7.61 -10.46 10.84
N SER A 144 -6.72 -10.95 9.98
CA SER A 144 -6.23 -12.34 10.05
C SER A 144 -5.47 -12.62 11.35
N LEU A 145 -4.62 -11.69 11.79
CA LEU A 145 -3.93 -11.78 13.08
C LEU A 145 -4.93 -11.80 14.25
N HIS A 146 -5.96 -10.95 14.20
CA HIS A 146 -7.00 -10.91 15.22
C HIS A 146 -7.73 -12.26 15.35
N GLN A 147 -8.16 -12.86 14.23
CA GLN A 147 -8.80 -14.18 14.22
C GLN A 147 -7.90 -15.29 14.79
N LYS A 148 -6.59 -15.25 14.49
CA LYS A 148 -5.63 -16.20 15.07
C LYS A 148 -5.48 -16.00 16.58
N MET A 149 -5.44 -14.75 17.04
CA MET A 149 -5.40 -14.46 18.48
C MET A 149 -6.64 -14.96 19.20
N ASP A 150 -7.83 -14.75 18.62
CA ASP A 150 -9.09 -15.25 19.19
C ASP A 150 -9.09 -16.78 19.32
N MET A 151 -8.64 -17.48 18.27
CA MET A 151 -8.53 -18.94 18.27
C MET A 151 -7.55 -19.44 19.35
N LEU A 152 -6.38 -18.82 19.46
CA LEU A 152 -5.40 -19.16 20.50
C LEU A 152 -5.95 -18.88 21.90
N LEU A 153 -6.68 -17.78 22.08
CA LEU A 153 -7.27 -17.43 23.36
C LEU A 153 -8.33 -18.46 23.78
N GLU A 154 -9.16 -18.91 22.85
CA GLU A 154 -10.17 -19.95 23.10
C GLU A 154 -9.50 -21.29 23.49
N GLU A 155 -8.45 -21.68 22.78
CA GLU A 155 -7.69 -22.90 23.09
C GLU A 155 -7.05 -22.83 24.48
N GLN A 156 -6.44 -21.71 24.85
CA GLN A 156 -5.86 -21.48 26.17
C GLN A 156 -6.91 -21.48 27.28
N LEU A 157 -8.06 -20.85 27.05
CA LEU A 157 -9.19 -20.87 28.00
C LEU A 157 -9.66 -22.30 28.26
N LYS A 158 -9.82 -23.10 27.20
CA LYS A 158 -10.20 -24.51 27.32
C LYS A 158 -9.18 -25.31 28.11
N ALA A 159 -7.89 -25.14 27.81
CA ALA A 159 -6.81 -25.81 28.53
C ALA A 159 -6.79 -25.46 30.03
N LEU A 160 -7.07 -24.20 30.39
CA LEU A 160 -7.20 -23.76 31.78
C LEU A 160 -8.38 -24.46 32.49
N PHE A 161 -9.54 -24.57 31.84
CA PHE A 161 -10.69 -25.28 32.41
C PHE A 161 -10.42 -26.78 32.62
N GLU A 162 -9.79 -27.45 31.64
CA GLU A 162 -9.41 -28.86 31.76
C GLU A 162 -8.41 -29.09 32.91
N SER A 163 -7.45 -28.17 33.09
CA SER A 163 -6.52 -28.20 34.22
C SER A 163 -7.24 -28.02 35.55
N GLN A 164 -8.18 -27.06 35.64
CA GLN A 164 -8.97 -26.84 36.85
C GLN A 164 -9.85 -28.05 37.20
N GLU A 165 -10.46 -28.70 36.22
CA GLU A 165 -11.25 -29.92 36.44
C GLU A 165 -10.37 -31.06 37.01
N THR A 166 -9.16 -31.19 36.47
CA THR A 166 -8.18 -32.17 36.95
C THR A 166 -7.75 -31.88 38.38
N GLN A 167 -7.46 -30.61 38.70
CA GLN A 167 -7.14 -30.17 40.06
C GLN A 167 -8.30 -30.43 41.03
N TYR A 168 -9.54 -30.16 40.63
CA TYR A 168 -10.73 -30.43 41.43
C TYR A 168 -10.88 -31.93 41.73
N LYS A 169 -10.70 -32.80 40.72
CA LYS A 169 -10.74 -34.26 40.91
C LYS A 169 -9.66 -34.74 41.86
N LEU A 170 -8.44 -34.21 41.75
CA LEU A 170 -7.33 -34.56 42.65
C LEU A 170 -7.63 -34.15 44.09
N ILE A 171 -8.13 -32.93 44.32
CA ILE A 171 -8.56 -32.48 45.65
C ILE A 171 -9.65 -33.39 46.22
N LYS A 172 -10.65 -33.74 45.41
CA LYS A 172 -11.72 -34.65 45.83
C LYS A 172 -11.20 -36.03 46.23
N GLU A 173 -10.24 -36.58 45.49
CA GLU A 173 -9.60 -37.85 45.82
C GLU A 173 -8.75 -37.76 47.10
N LEU A 174 -8.02 -36.65 47.29
CA LEU A 174 -7.26 -36.39 48.51
C LEU A 174 -8.18 -36.31 49.74
N CYS A 175 -9.28 -35.55 49.66
CA CYS A 175 -10.27 -35.49 50.74
C CYS A 175 -10.83 -36.89 51.07
N HIS A 176 -11.18 -37.68 50.05
CA HIS A 176 -11.66 -39.04 50.26
C HIS A 176 -10.62 -39.95 50.92
N LYS A 177 -9.34 -39.84 50.56
CA LYS A 177 -8.24 -40.58 51.21
C LYS A 177 -8.04 -40.15 52.66
N ILE A 178 -8.14 -38.85 52.96
CA ILE A 178 -8.05 -38.32 54.33
C ILE A 178 -9.19 -38.87 55.19
N ASP A 179 -10.44 -38.81 54.71
CA ASP A 179 -11.60 -39.38 55.42
C ASP A 179 -11.47 -40.89 55.68
N ALA A 180 -10.90 -41.63 54.72
CA ALA A 180 -10.64 -43.05 54.87
C ALA A 180 -9.55 -43.35 55.92
N LEU A 181 -8.51 -42.50 56.00
CA LEU A 181 -7.46 -42.61 57.01
C LEU A 181 -8.00 -42.29 58.41
N GLU A 182 -8.84 -41.25 58.57
CA GLU A 182 -9.49 -40.94 59.84
C GLU A 182 -10.39 -42.08 60.35
N LYS A 183 -11.14 -42.73 59.46
CA LYS A 183 -11.98 -43.89 59.81
C LYS A 183 -11.18 -45.14 60.16
N GLY A 184 -10.01 -45.32 59.54
CA GLY A 184 -9.09 -46.42 59.83
C GLY A 184 -8.40 -46.30 61.19
N ASP A 185 -8.12 -45.08 61.64
CA ASP A 185 -7.45 -44.83 62.93
C ASP A 185 -8.43 -44.92 64.12
N ALA A 186 -9.69 -44.52 63.93
CA ALA A 186 -10.76 -44.68 64.92
C ALA A 186 -11.09 -46.15 65.27
N GLY A 187 -10.74 -47.11 64.41
CA GLY A 187 -10.91 -48.54 64.63
C GLY A 187 -9.79 -49.22 65.42
N LYS A 188 -8.61 -48.59 65.53
CA LYS A 188 -7.44 -49.16 66.26
C LYS A 188 -7.33 -48.71 67.72
N GLY A 189 -8.14 -47.75 68.17
CA GLY A 189 -8.17 -47.26 69.56
C GLY A 189 -9.14 -47.96 70.51
N LYS A 190 -9.84 -49.02 70.05
CA LYS A 190 -10.74 -49.86 70.87
C LYS A 190 -10.35 -51.32 70.74
N SER A 191 -9.22 -51.71 71.31
CA SER A 191 -8.94 -53.09 71.69
C SER A 191 -8.18 -53.14 72.99
#